data_AF-A0A4P6E2B7-F1
#
_entry.id   AF-A0A4P6E2B7-F1
#
_cell.length_a   1.000
_cell.length_b   1.000
_cell.length_c   1.000
_cell.angle_alpha   90.00
_cell.angle_beta   90.00
_cell.angle_gamma   90.00
#
_symmetry.space_group_name_H-M   'P 1'
#
loop_
_entity.id
_entity.type
_entity.pdbx_description
1 polymer ?
#
loop_
_entity_poly.entity_id
_entity_poly.type
_entity_poly.pdbx_seq_one_letter_code
_entity_poly.pdbx_strand_id
1 'polypeptide(L)'
;MLVPYYVFSLYFLAKPFAILLIPSMRAAFQTSHDYGIAHQFLDVLVMGNGLWFLMAFFVGECLMYGLTSLTDDGRVLAAIGMASVILSTFVSSQTGWPTLPFQIVAGVKAAGYMCVGYVLKEWLKAIPRGRAGVPSACAAVVFLTLAVPAVAGIVPDGPALLTASVAAAFFGTFAVIWLCIAVGSCRMLAYIGRYSLVYYALNALTLNIMKIGLFRVIGINVASTPWFSQLLAGLAATALALVLLTLANLFIQRWMWWAIGKKRP
;
A
#
# COMPACT_ATOMS: atom_id res chain seq x y z
N MET A 1 -5.31 -6.97 13.04
CA MET A 1 -4.34 -6.06 12.39
C MET A 1 -3.67 -5.06 13.33
N LEU A 2 -4.28 -4.70 14.47
CA LEU A 2 -3.72 -3.69 15.40
C LEU A 2 -2.39 -4.09 16.06
N VAL A 3 -2.23 -5.34 16.49
CA VAL A 3 -0.95 -5.83 17.07
C VAL A 3 0.20 -5.76 16.05
N PRO A 4 0.06 -6.31 14.82
CA PRO A 4 1.09 -6.13 13.79
C PRO A 4 1.41 -4.66 13.51
N TYR A 5 0.39 -3.79 13.45
CA TYR A 5 0.59 -2.36 13.24
C TYR A 5 1.61 -1.78 14.22
N TYR A 6 1.34 -1.93 15.52
CA TYR A 6 2.18 -1.33 16.56
C TYR A 6 3.57 -1.99 16.62
N VAL A 7 3.66 -3.30 16.44
CA VAL A 7 4.96 -3.99 16.45
C VAL A 7 5.84 -3.54 15.27
N PHE A 8 5.26 -3.38 14.08
CA PHE A 8 6.02 -2.92 12.92
C PHE A 8 6.24 -1.40 12.91
N SER A 9 5.37 -0.61 13.54
CA SER A 9 5.56 0.84 13.63
C SER A 9 6.69 1.23 14.58
N LEU A 10 7.05 0.37 15.55
CA LEU A 10 8.25 0.55 16.38
C LEU A 10 9.54 0.70 15.54
N TYR A 11 9.62 0.08 14.35
CA TYR A 11 10.76 0.28 13.46
C TYR A 11 10.84 1.71 12.91
N PHE A 12 9.69 2.33 12.65
CA PHE A 12 9.63 3.72 12.22
C PHE A 12 9.93 4.69 13.38
N LEU A 13 9.74 4.24 14.62
CA LEU A 13 10.18 4.96 15.81
C LEU A 13 11.70 4.86 16.07
N ALA A 14 12.41 3.94 15.41
CA ALA A 14 13.86 3.84 15.57
C ALA A 14 14.58 5.14 15.21
N LYS A 15 14.06 5.92 14.24
CA LYS A 15 14.60 7.23 13.84
C LYS A 15 14.46 8.28 14.96
N PRO A 16 13.27 8.58 15.51
CA PRO A 16 13.15 9.50 16.64
C PRO A 16 13.86 9.00 17.90
N PHE A 17 13.90 7.68 18.17
CA PHE A 17 14.69 7.12 19.28
C PHE A 17 16.19 7.35 19.11
N ALA A 18 16.73 7.15 17.90
CA ALA A 18 18.15 7.40 17.62
C ALA A 18 18.52 8.88 17.77
N ILE A 19 17.63 9.81 17.36
CA ILE A 19 17.82 11.25 17.55
C ILE A 19 17.78 11.62 19.04
N LEU A 20 16.93 10.97 19.84
CA LEU A 20 16.82 11.20 21.28
C LEU A 20 18.06 10.69 22.04
N LEU A 21 18.60 9.54 21.63
CA LEU A 21 19.80 8.95 22.23
C LEU A 21 21.10 9.64 21.78
N ILE A 22 21.17 10.09 20.53
CA ILE A 22 22.35 10.71 19.93
C ILE A 22 21.95 12.01 19.20
N PRO A 23 21.88 13.14 19.91
CA PRO A 23 21.40 14.42 19.36
C PRO A 23 22.23 14.92 18.15
N SER A 24 23.52 14.54 18.08
CA SER A 24 24.42 14.89 16.97
C SER A 24 24.01 14.26 15.63
N MET A 25 23.19 13.20 15.64
CA MET A 25 22.65 12.58 14.43
C MET A 25 21.50 13.37 13.79
N ARG A 26 20.97 14.41 14.45
CA ARG A 26 19.85 15.22 13.93
C ARG A 26 20.16 15.80 12.55
N ALA A 27 21.37 16.31 12.34
CA ALA A 27 21.81 16.88 11.06
C ALA A 27 21.93 15.83 9.94
N ALA A 28 22.29 14.59 10.27
CA ALA A 28 22.41 13.49 9.31
C ALA A 28 21.05 12.89 8.87
N PHE A 29 19.98 13.16 9.64
CA PHE A 29 18.64 12.62 9.43
C PHE A 29 17.61 13.64 8.90
N GLN A 30 18.04 14.87 8.61
CA GLN A 30 17.19 15.92 8.03
C GLN A 30 16.61 15.45 6.68
N THR A 31 15.33 15.09 6.70
CA THR A 31 14.54 14.83 5.49
C THR A 31 13.26 15.65 5.59
N SER A 32 13.17 16.69 4.76
CA SER A 32 12.03 17.52 4.33
C SER A 32 11.00 18.08 5.34
N HIS A 33 10.86 17.55 6.55
CA HIS A 33 9.89 18.02 7.56
C HIS A 33 10.57 18.14 8.93
N ASP A 34 10.90 19.37 9.32
CA ASP A 34 11.62 19.70 10.56
C ASP A 34 10.62 19.87 11.72
N TYR A 35 9.96 18.78 12.13
CA TYR A 35 9.06 18.77 13.30
C TYR A 35 9.72 18.16 14.53
N GLY A 36 9.32 18.63 15.72
CA GLY A 36 9.82 18.13 17.00
C GLY A 36 9.56 16.63 17.22
N ILE A 37 10.39 16.01 18.05
CA ILE A 37 10.37 14.55 18.31
C ILE A 37 8.96 14.07 18.70
N ALA A 38 8.24 14.82 19.54
CA ALA A 38 6.86 14.49 19.95
C ALA A 38 5.89 14.42 18.77
N HIS A 39 6.02 15.28 17.77
CA HIS A 39 5.22 15.21 16.55
C HIS A 39 5.57 13.99 15.71
N GLN A 40 6.83 13.55 15.67
CA GLN A 40 7.21 12.30 14.96
C GLN A 40 6.61 11.06 15.64
N PHE A 41 6.57 11.02 16.99
CA PHE A 41 5.89 9.95 17.72
C PHE A 41 4.38 9.95 17.46
N LEU A 42 3.74 11.13 17.51
CA LEU A 42 2.32 11.28 17.21
C LEU A 42 2.03 10.87 15.75
N ASP A 43 2.89 11.25 14.83
CA ASP A 43 2.72 10.97 13.40
C ASP A 43 2.78 9.46 13.09
N VAL A 44 3.67 8.73 13.76
CA VAL A 44 3.82 7.28 13.59
C VAL A 44 2.78 6.49 14.39
N LEU A 45 2.49 6.86 15.64
CA LEU A 45 1.62 6.08 16.53
C LEU A 45 0.14 6.41 16.39
N VAL A 46 -0.19 7.69 16.15
CA VAL A 46 -1.57 8.20 16.17
C VAL A 46 -2.05 8.58 14.78
N MET A 47 -1.31 9.39 14.01
CA MET A 47 -1.69 9.70 12.61
C MET A 47 -1.52 8.47 11.72
N GLY A 48 -0.57 7.62 12.06
CA GLY A 48 -0.26 6.38 11.41
C GLY A 48 0.42 6.48 10.05
N ASN A 49 1.11 7.58 9.79
CA ASN A 49 1.78 7.84 8.51
C ASN A 49 2.90 6.83 8.17
N GLY A 50 3.53 6.21 9.17
CA GLY A 50 4.60 5.23 8.93
C GLY A 50 4.12 3.94 8.23
N LEU A 51 2.97 3.42 8.66
CA LEU A 51 2.34 2.20 8.11
C LEU A 51 0.87 2.48 7.77
N TRP A 52 0.63 3.58 7.05
CA TRP A 52 -0.70 4.13 6.83
C TRP A 52 -1.69 3.11 6.26
N PHE A 53 -1.23 2.25 5.36
CA PHE A 53 -2.06 1.23 4.73
C PHE A 53 -2.59 0.20 5.75
N LEU A 54 -1.81 -0.16 6.77
CA LEU A 54 -2.16 -1.23 7.71
C LEU A 54 -3.16 -0.70 8.74
N MET A 55 -3.02 0.56 9.14
CA MET A 55 -4.02 1.26 9.93
C MET A 55 -5.31 1.51 9.12
N ALA A 56 -5.20 1.97 7.88
CA ALA A 56 -6.34 2.14 6.98
C ALA A 56 -7.09 0.82 6.76
N PHE A 57 -6.37 -0.29 6.56
CA PHE A 57 -6.97 -1.61 6.41
C PHE A 57 -7.70 -2.06 7.69
N PHE A 58 -7.12 -1.82 8.87
CA PHE A 58 -7.78 -2.12 10.14
C PHE A 58 -9.08 -1.33 10.32
N VAL A 59 -9.06 -0.02 10.07
CA VAL A 59 -10.27 0.81 10.11
C VAL A 59 -11.29 0.31 9.07
N GLY A 60 -10.81 -0.03 7.87
CA GLY A 60 -11.63 -0.59 6.80
C GLY A 60 -12.32 -1.90 7.20
N GLU A 61 -11.60 -2.82 7.84
CA GLU A 61 -12.16 -4.08 8.36
C GLU A 61 -13.22 -3.83 9.45
N CYS A 62 -12.97 -2.89 10.38
CA CYS A 62 -13.95 -2.52 11.41
C CYS A 62 -15.23 -1.94 10.80
N LEU A 63 -15.10 -1.05 9.82
CA LEU A 63 -16.24 -0.48 9.10
C LEU A 63 -16.98 -1.57 8.30
N MET A 64 -16.26 -2.44 7.62
CA MET A 64 -16.84 -3.54 6.85
C MET A 64 -17.63 -4.49 7.76
N TYR A 65 -17.07 -4.87 8.92
CA TYR A 65 -17.76 -5.69 9.91
C TYR A 65 -19.06 -5.04 10.38
N GLY A 66 -19.02 -3.74 10.70
CA GLY A 66 -20.21 -2.96 11.04
C GLY A 66 -21.25 -2.96 9.92
N LEU A 67 -20.85 -2.71 8.68
CA LEU A 67 -21.75 -2.70 7.53
C LEU A 67 -22.39 -4.07 7.27
N THR A 68 -21.62 -5.15 7.30
CA THR A 68 -22.15 -6.51 7.14
C THR A 68 -23.03 -6.95 8.29
N SER A 69 -22.84 -6.40 9.49
CA SER A 69 -23.74 -6.69 10.62
C SER A 69 -25.10 -5.99 10.49
N LEU A 70 -25.19 -4.94 9.68
CA LEU A 70 -26.40 -4.14 9.46
C LEU A 70 -27.19 -4.58 8.22
N THR A 71 -26.51 -5.12 7.20
CA THR A 71 -27.16 -5.56 5.96
C THR A 71 -26.41 -6.69 5.28
N ASP A 72 -27.16 -7.70 4.84
CA ASP A 72 -26.67 -8.81 4.00
C ASP A 72 -26.93 -8.58 2.51
N ASP A 73 -27.62 -7.48 2.14
CA ASP A 73 -27.92 -7.20 0.74
C ASP A 73 -26.68 -6.67 0.01
N GLY A 74 -26.13 -7.50 -0.87
CA GLY A 74 -24.96 -7.17 -1.69
C GLY A 74 -25.16 -5.91 -2.55
N ARG A 75 -26.38 -5.59 -2.97
CA ARG A 75 -26.64 -4.36 -3.76
C ARG A 75 -26.47 -3.11 -2.90
N VAL A 76 -26.96 -3.17 -1.66
CA VAL A 76 -26.83 -2.08 -0.68
C VAL A 76 -25.35 -1.89 -0.31
N LEU A 77 -24.62 -2.98 -0.06
CA LEU A 77 -23.17 -2.92 0.20
C LEU A 77 -22.39 -2.32 -0.98
N ALA A 78 -22.71 -2.72 -2.21
CA ALA A 78 -22.08 -2.14 -3.40
C ALA A 78 -22.36 -0.64 -3.54
N ALA A 79 -23.61 -0.21 -3.31
CA ALA A 79 -23.99 1.20 -3.37
C ALA A 79 -23.27 2.04 -2.30
N ILE A 80 -23.23 1.56 -1.05
CA ILE A 80 -22.49 2.20 0.04
C ILE A 80 -20.99 2.25 -0.28
N GLY A 81 -20.44 1.17 -0.83
CA GLY A 81 -19.04 1.09 -1.22
C GLY A 81 -18.67 2.11 -2.30
N MET A 82 -19.46 2.18 -3.38
CA MET A 82 -19.28 3.14 -4.47
C MET A 82 -19.44 4.59 -3.99
N ALA A 83 -20.48 4.88 -3.19
CA ALA A 83 -20.67 6.19 -2.61
C ALA A 83 -19.47 6.61 -1.75
N SER A 84 -18.93 5.69 -0.94
CA SER A 84 -17.74 5.92 -0.11
C SER A 84 -16.48 6.20 -0.93
N VAL A 85 -16.26 5.48 -2.04
CA VAL A 85 -15.12 5.72 -2.95
C VAL A 85 -15.24 7.06 -3.67
N ILE A 86 -16.44 7.39 -4.17
CA ILE A 86 -16.69 8.66 -4.86
C ILE A 86 -16.52 9.84 -3.91
N LEU A 87 -17.18 9.79 -2.74
CA LEU A 87 -17.10 10.84 -1.74
C LEU A 87 -15.67 11.03 -1.24
N SER A 88 -14.96 9.94 -0.93
CA SER A 88 -13.57 10.04 -0.47
C SER A 88 -12.64 10.66 -1.50
N THR A 89 -12.80 10.31 -2.77
CA THR A 89 -11.98 10.86 -3.86
C THR A 89 -12.34 12.32 -4.14
N PHE A 90 -13.61 12.69 -4.04
CA PHE A 90 -14.07 14.08 -4.22
C PHE A 90 -13.53 15.00 -3.12
N VAL A 91 -13.66 14.61 -1.86
CA VAL A 91 -13.15 15.39 -0.72
C VAL A 91 -11.62 15.51 -0.80
N SER A 92 -10.91 14.45 -1.22
CA SER A 92 -9.47 14.51 -1.46
C SER A 92 -9.08 15.52 -2.54
N SER A 93 -9.90 15.69 -3.59
CA SER A 93 -9.60 16.59 -4.71
C SER A 93 -9.92 18.07 -4.44
N GLN A 94 -10.94 18.37 -3.63
CA GLN A 94 -11.47 19.73 -3.47
C GLN A 94 -10.86 20.48 -2.29
N THR A 95 -10.88 19.85 -1.11
CA THR A 95 -10.61 20.54 0.15
C THR A 95 -9.33 20.07 0.82
N GLY A 96 -8.77 18.94 0.38
CA GLY A 96 -7.82 18.18 1.18
C GLY A 96 -8.52 17.63 2.42
N TRP A 97 -8.24 16.39 2.78
CA TRP A 97 -8.80 15.86 4.02
C TRP A 97 -8.12 16.51 5.23
N PRO A 98 -8.86 16.87 6.29
CA PRO A 98 -8.23 17.12 7.57
C PRO A 98 -7.43 15.86 7.97
N THR A 99 -6.24 16.05 8.52
CA THR A 99 -5.38 14.96 8.99
C THR A 99 -6.02 14.29 10.20
N LEU A 100 -6.94 13.36 9.94
CA LEU A 100 -7.61 12.60 10.98
C LEU A 100 -6.67 11.52 11.52
N PRO A 101 -6.71 11.28 12.84
CA PRO A 101 -5.92 10.22 13.44
C PRO A 101 -6.35 8.85 12.89
N PHE A 102 -5.47 7.87 13.02
CA PHE A 102 -5.68 6.48 12.65
C PHE A 102 -6.01 6.26 11.17
N GLN A 103 -5.59 7.18 10.27
CA GLN A 103 -5.85 7.06 8.85
C GLN A 103 -7.33 6.79 8.51
N ILE A 104 -8.27 7.31 9.32
CA ILE A 104 -9.70 7.01 9.19
C ILE A 104 -10.20 7.30 7.77
N VAL A 105 -9.72 8.40 7.18
CA VAL A 105 -10.02 8.79 5.79
C VAL A 105 -9.63 7.70 4.80
N ALA A 106 -8.39 7.23 4.88
CA ALA A 106 -7.92 6.16 4.02
C ALA A 106 -8.64 4.84 4.33
N GLY A 107 -9.05 4.64 5.58
CA GLY A 107 -9.86 3.51 6.02
C GLY A 107 -11.28 3.50 5.44
N VAL A 108 -11.96 4.65 5.36
CA VAL A 108 -13.26 4.79 4.69
C VAL A 108 -13.13 4.48 3.20
N LYS A 109 -12.08 5.00 2.55
CA LYS A 109 -11.78 4.69 1.15
C LYS A 109 -11.51 3.19 0.95
N ALA A 110 -10.72 2.58 1.84
CA ALA A 110 -10.43 1.15 1.83
C ALA A 110 -11.70 0.30 2.03
N ALA A 111 -12.55 0.65 3.00
CA ALA A 111 -13.84 0.01 3.23
C ALA A 111 -14.72 0.07 1.97
N GLY A 112 -14.74 1.21 1.27
CA GLY A 112 -15.47 1.35 0.01
C GLY A 112 -15.04 0.32 -1.04
N TYR A 113 -13.74 0.13 -1.23
CA TYR A 113 -13.22 -0.91 -2.12
C TYR A 113 -13.48 -2.33 -1.60
N MET A 114 -13.44 -2.56 -0.28
CA MET A 114 -13.77 -3.86 0.33
C MET A 114 -15.23 -4.25 0.08
N CYS A 115 -16.18 -3.32 0.22
CA CYS A 115 -17.60 -3.56 -0.05
C CYS A 115 -17.83 -3.98 -1.51
N VAL A 116 -17.24 -3.24 -2.45
CA VAL A 116 -17.35 -3.57 -3.89
C VAL A 116 -16.68 -4.92 -4.18
N GLY A 117 -15.50 -5.16 -3.61
CA GLY A 117 -14.79 -6.43 -3.73
C GLY A 117 -15.56 -7.62 -3.14
N TYR A 118 -16.27 -7.43 -2.04
CA TYR A 118 -17.09 -8.45 -1.39
C TYR A 118 -18.20 -8.96 -2.31
N VAL A 119 -18.90 -8.03 -2.97
CA VAL A 119 -20.00 -8.34 -3.90
C VAL A 119 -19.49 -8.97 -5.18
N LEU A 120 -18.35 -8.50 -5.70
CA LEU A 120 -17.76 -9.01 -6.94
C LEU A 120 -16.98 -10.32 -6.78
N LYS A 121 -16.70 -10.74 -5.55
CA LYS A 121 -15.83 -11.89 -5.25
C LYS A 121 -16.28 -13.19 -5.94
N GLU A 122 -17.56 -13.52 -5.89
CA GLU A 122 -18.07 -14.76 -6.47
C GLU A 122 -18.03 -14.72 -8.00
N TRP A 123 -18.35 -13.58 -8.60
CA TRP A 123 -18.22 -13.38 -10.03
C TRP A 123 -16.76 -13.50 -10.49
N LEU A 124 -15.81 -12.89 -9.77
CA LEU A 124 -14.39 -12.94 -10.07
C LEU A 124 -13.81 -14.35 -10.00
N LYS A 125 -14.28 -15.18 -9.05
CA LYS A 125 -13.86 -16.58 -8.92
C LYS A 125 -14.35 -17.47 -10.08
N ALA A 126 -15.47 -17.12 -10.71
CA ALA A 126 -16.07 -17.90 -11.78
C ALA A 126 -15.34 -17.76 -13.15
N ILE A 127 -14.37 -16.83 -13.25
CA ILE A 127 -13.70 -16.52 -14.52
C ILE A 127 -12.67 -17.61 -14.88
N PRO A 128 -12.76 -18.21 -16.09
CA PRO A 128 -11.81 -19.23 -16.52
C PRO A 128 -10.45 -18.63 -16.92
N ARG A 129 -9.36 -19.32 -16.54
CA ARG A 129 -7.97 -18.87 -16.76
C ARG A 129 -7.65 -18.50 -18.21
N GLY A 130 -8.05 -19.35 -19.16
CA GLY A 130 -7.76 -19.16 -20.58
C GLY A 130 -8.38 -17.91 -21.19
N ARG A 131 -9.37 -17.30 -20.52
CA ARG A 131 -10.04 -16.07 -20.98
C ARG A 131 -9.65 -14.84 -20.18
N ALA A 132 -8.81 -14.94 -19.15
CA ALA A 132 -8.49 -13.81 -18.27
C ALA A 132 -7.38 -12.89 -18.83
N GLY A 133 -6.53 -13.37 -19.74
CA GLY A 133 -5.44 -12.57 -20.30
C GLY A 133 -5.91 -11.39 -21.17
N VAL A 134 -6.86 -11.64 -22.07
CA VAL A 134 -7.44 -10.61 -22.95
C VAL A 134 -8.14 -9.47 -22.17
N PRO A 135 -9.06 -9.74 -21.22
CA PRO A 135 -9.68 -8.68 -20.44
C PRO A 135 -8.68 -7.98 -19.51
N SER A 136 -7.64 -8.67 -19.02
CA SER A 136 -6.55 -8.02 -18.28
C SER A 136 -5.83 -6.98 -19.13
N ALA A 137 -5.42 -7.34 -20.36
CA ALA A 137 -4.77 -6.41 -21.28
C ALA A 137 -5.70 -5.23 -21.66
N CYS A 138 -6.97 -5.52 -21.94
CA CYS A 138 -7.95 -4.49 -22.26
C CYS A 138 -8.15 -3.51 -21.10
N ALA A 139 -8.33 -4.01 -19.87
CA ALA A 139 -8.45 -3.16 -18.69
C ALA A 139 -7.16 -2.38 -18.38
N ALA A 140 -5.98 -2.96 -18.64
CA ALA A 140 -4.71 -2.26 -18.50
C ALA A 140 -4.60 -1.09 -19.49
N VAL A 141 -5.04 -1.29 -20.75
CA VAL A 141 -5.10 -0.21 -21.75
C VAL A 141 -6.07 0.88 -21.29
N VAL A 142 -7.28 0.54 -20.86
CA VAL A 142 -8.27 1.51 -20.36
C VAL A 142 -7.71 2.27 -19.15
N PHE A 143 -7.09 1.56 -18.20
CA PHE A 143 -6.41 2.18 -17.06
C PHE A 143 -5.35 3.19 -17.51
N LEU A 144 -4.47 2.83 -18.44
CA LEU A 144 -3.43 3.73 -18.94
C LEU A 144 -4.03 4.95 -19.66
N THR A 145 -5.06 4.76 -20.48
CA THR A 145 -5.73 5.87 -21.19
C THR A 145 -6.42 6.85 -20.25
N LEU A 146 -6.86 6.40 -19.06
CA LEU A 146 -7.49 7.27 -18.06
C LEU A 146 -6.46 7.88 -17.11
N ALA A 147 -5.46 7.10 -16.67
CA ALA A 147 -4.50 7.50 -15.67
C ALA A 147 -3.42 8.45 -16.22
N VAL A 148 -2.90 8.21 -17.43
CA VAL A 148 -1.82 9.02 -18.00
C VAL A 148 -2.25 10.48 -18.20
N PRO A 149 -3.41 10.79 -18.82
CA PRO A 149 -3.86 12.17 -18.97
C PRO A 149 -4.22 12.84 -17.64
N ALA A 150 -4.75 12.07 -16.68
CA ALA A 150 -5.07 12.57 -15.35
C ALA A 150 -3.81 12.98 -14.58
N VAL A 151 -2.74 12.18 -14.64
CA VAL A 151 -1.45 12.47 -13.99
C VAL A 151 -0.70 13.59 -14.72
N ALA A 152 -0.83 13.67 -16.05
CA ALA A 152 -0.21 14.72 -16.85
C ALA A 152 -0.91 16.09 -16.74
N GLY A 153 -2.01 16.20 -15.98
CA GLY A 153 -2.77 17.45 -15.82
C GLY A 153 -3.51 17.88 -17.09
N ILE A 154 -3.75 16.95 -18.02
CA ILE A 154 -4.47 17.21 -19.28
C ILE A 154 -5.98 17.25 -19.04
N VAL A 155 -6.47 16.46 -18.07
CA VAL A 155 -7.89 16.40 -17.73
C VAL A 155 -8.26 17.61 -16.86
N PRO A 156 -9.30 18.38 -17.22
CA PRO A 156 -9.73 19.53 -16.43
C PRO A 156 -10.09 19.15 -14.99
N ASP A 157 -9.70 20.01 -14.04
CA ASP A 157 -10.08 19.87 -12.64
C ASP A 157 -11.60 19.86 -12.49
N GLY A 158 -12.10 18.98 -11.61
CA GLY A 158 -13.53 18.84 -11.31
C GLY A 158 -14.09 17.44 -11.59
N PRO A 159 -15.34 17.32 -12.07
CA PRO A 159 -16.03 16.03 -12.15
C PRO A 159 -15.41 15.07 -13.18
N ALA A 160 -14.79 15.60 -14.23
CA ALA A 160 -14.08 14.81 -15.25
C ALA A 160 -12.85 14.10 -14.66
N LEU A 161 -12.04 14.81 -13.85
CA LEU A 161 -10.90 14.22 -13.17
C LEU A 161 -11.33 13.18 -12.12
N LEU A 162 -12.40 13.46 -11.38
CA LEU A 162 -12.95 12.52 -10.39
C LEU A 162 -13.39 11.20 -11.04
N THR A 163 -14.20 11.30 -12.11
CA THR A 163 -14.70 10.14 -12.83
C THR A 163 -13.58 9.34 -13.49
N ALA A 164 -12.62 10.02 -14.13
CA ALA A 164 -11.44 9.37 -14.69
C ALA A 164 -10.61 8.65 -13.61
N SER A 165 -10.42 9.26 -12.45
CA SER A 165 -9.62 8.69 -11.35
C SER A 165 -10.28 7.47 -10.72
N VAL A 166 -11.59 7.53 -10.47
CA VAL A 166 -12.36 6.40 -9.91
C VAL A 166 -12.40 5.25 -10.94
N ALA A 167 -12.69 5.57 -12.21
CA ALA A 167 -12.70 4.57 -13.27
C ALA A 167 -11.32 3.92 -13.44
N ALA A 168 -10.24 4.71 -13.47
CA ALA A 168 -8.88 4.21 -13.52
C ALA A 168 -8.58 3.27 -12.33
N ALA A 169 -8.98 3.63 -11.11
CA ALA A 169 -8.76 2.76 -9.95
C ALA A 169 -9.45 1.39 -10.08
N PHE A 170 -10.69 1.35 -10.57
CA PHE A 170 -11.40 0.09 -10.82
C PHE A 170 -10.76 -0.72 -11.96
N PHE A 171 -10.51 -0.10 -13.12
CA PHE A 171 -9.90 -0.81 -14.26
C PHE A 171 -8.49 -1.29 -13.95
N GLY A 172 -7.69 -0.52 -13.21
CA GLY A 172 -6.38 -0.97 -12.72
C GLY A 172 -6.49 -2.17 -11.79
N THR A 173 -7.47 -2.15 -10.87
CA THR A 173 -7.71 -3.27 -9.95
C THR A 173 -8.16 -4.52 -10.72
N PHE A 174 -9.08 -4.40 -11.67
CA PHE A 174 -9.51 -5.52 -12.53
C PHE A 174 -8.37 -6.06 -13.40
N ALA A 175 -7.55 -5.18 -13.99
CA ALA A 175 -6.39 -5.56 -14.78
C ALA A 175 -5.45 -6.46 -13.97
N VAL A 176 -5.16 -6.09 -12.72
CA VAL A 176 -4.30 -6.86 -11.81
C VAL A 176 -4.97 -8.18 -11.40
N ILE A 177 -6.26 -8.17 -11.05
CA ILE A 177 -6.97 -9.41 -10.66
C ILE A 177 -6.98 -10.41 -11.82
N TRP A 178 -7.33 -9.97 -13.03
CA TRP A 178 -7.33 -10.83 -14.21
C TRP A 178 -5.93 -11.28 -14.61
N LEU A 179 -4.91 -10.42 -14.42
CA LEU A 179 -3.52 -10.82 -14.63
C LEU A 179 -3.13 -11.94 -13.66
N CYS A 180 -3.49 -11.82 -12.38
CA CYS A 180 -3.25 -12.87 -11.38
C CYS A 180 -3.95 -14.19 -11.74
N ILE A 181 -5.18 -14.13 -12.29
CA ILE A 181 -5.90 -15.32 -12.76
C ILE A 181 -5.21 -15.94 -14.00
N ALA A 182 -4.72 -15.11 -14.92
CA ALA A 182 -4.05 -15.54 -16.15
C ALA A 182 -2.67 -16.17 -15.87
N VAL A 183 -1.87 -15.57 -14.98
CA VAL A 183 -0.53 -16.07 -14.59
C VAL A 183 -0.63 -17.41 -13.85
N GLY A 184 -1.70 -17.64 -13.08
CA GLY A 184 -1.91 -18.88 -12.35
C GLY A 184 -0.99 -19.06 -11.14
N SER A 185 -0.71 -20.31 -10.76
CA SER A 185 -0.01 -20.62 -9.51
C SER A 185 1.51 -20.57 -9.65
N CYS A 186 2.11 -19.39 -9.48
CA CYS A 186 3.55 -19.26 -9.28
C CYS A 186 3.89 -19.44 -7.80
N ARG A 187 4.70 -20.46 -7.46
CA ARG A 187 5.04 -20.82 -6.07
C ARG A 187 5.73 -19.67 -5.32
N MET A 188 6.61 -18.94 -5.98
CA MET A 188 7.33 -17.79 -5.40
C MET A 188 6.38 -16.63 -5.08
N LEU A 189 5.54 -16.23 -6.03
CA LEU A 189 4.54 -15.17 -5.82
C LEU A 189 3.51 -15.58 -4.75
N ALA A 190 3.08 -16.84 -4.75
CA ALA A 190 2.19 -17.37 -3.72
C ALA A 190 2.83 -17.38 -2.33
N TYR A 191 4.13 -17.64 -2.24
CA TYR A 191 4.88 -17.54 -0.98
C TYR A 191 4.92 -16.10 -0.47
N ILE A 192 5.29 -15.14 -1.32
CA ILE A 192 5.29 -13.70 -0.96
C ILE A 192 3.87 -13.26 -0.54
N GLY A 193 2.84 -13.65 -1.29
CA GLY A 193 1.45 -13.34 -1.00
C GLY A 193 0.96 -13.91 0.34
N ARG A 194 1.36 -15.14 0.70
CA ARG A 194 1.03 -15.76 2.00
C ARG A 194 1.59 -14.97 3.19
N TYR A 195 2.73 -14.32 2.99
CA TYR A 195 3.42 -13.52 4.01
C TYR A 195 3.34 -12.01 3.73
N SER A 196 2.36 -11.60 2.94
CA SER A 196 2.22 -10.24 2.43
C SER A 196 2.29 -9.18 3.53
N LEU A 197 1.71 -9.45 4.71
CA LEU A 197 1.78 -8.54 5.86
C LEU A 197 3.22 -8.15 6.21
N VAL A 198 4.12 -9.13 6.32
CA VAL A 198 5.53 -8.90 6.68
C VAL A 198 6.26 -8.22 5.54
N TYR A 199 6.03 -8.70 4.31
CA TYR A 199 6.66 -8.11 3.13
C TYR A 199 6.28 -6.65 2.95
N TYR A 200 5.00 -6.29 3.08
CA TYR A 200 4.54 -4.91 2.98
C TYR A 200 5.00 -4.05 4.15
N ALA A 201 4.94 -4.55 5.39
CA ALA A 201 5.33 -3.78 6.56
C ALA A 201 6.82 -3.42 6.57
N LEU A 202 7.67 -4.33 6.11
CA LEU A 202 9.13 -4.14 6.08
C LEU A 202 9.65 -3.63 4.74
N ASN A 203 8.83 -3.54 3.70
CA ASN A 203 9.28 -3.15 2.35
C ASN A 203 9.99 -1.80 2.36
N ALA A 204 9.38 -0.78 2.97
CA ALA A 204 9.95 0.56 3.01
C ALA A 204 11.30 0.59 3.75
N LEU A 205 11.41 -0.14 4.87
CA LEU A 205 12.65 -0.25 5.64
C LEU A 205 13.75 -0.95 4.84
N THR A 206 13.45 -2.12 4.27
CA THR A 206 14.42 -2.91 3.50
C THR A 206 14.89 -2.18 2.25
N LEU A 207 13.99 -1.51 1.53
CA LEU A 207 14.35 -0.66 0.40
C LEU A 207 15.23 0.51 0.82
N ASN A 208 14.96 1.17 1.94
CA ASN A 208 15.80 2.27 2.41
C ASN A 208 17.20 1.79 2.82
N ILE A 209 17.31 0.63 3.48
CA ILE A 209 18.62 0.02 3.78
C ILE A 209 19.37 -0.31 2.48
N MET A 210 18.70 -0.89 1.48
CA MET A 210 19.31 -1.20 0.19
C MET A 210 19.74 0.04 -0.58
N LYS A 211 18.93 1.11 -0.57
CA LYS A 211 19.30 2.40 -1.17
C LYS A 211 20.53 3.00 -0.51
N ILE A 212 20.61 2.98 0.82
CA ILE A 212 21.80 3.44 1.55
C ILE A 212 23.01 2.59 1.20
N GLY A 213 22.88 1.26 1.20
CA GLY A 213 23.96 0.35 0.82
C GLY A 213 24.46 0.59 -0.61
N LEU A 214 23.57 0.63 -1.59
CA LEU A 214 23.92 0.78 -3.01
C LEU A 214 24.43 2.19 -3.35
N PHE A 215 23.79 3.24 -2.86
CA PHE A 215 24.11 4.60 -3.30
C PHE A 215 25.14 5.28 -2.41
N ARG A 216 25.16 4.97 -1.10
CA ARG A 216 26.09 5.60 -0.16
C ARG A 216 27.34 4.77 0.11
N VAL A 217 27.22 3.44 0.21
CA VAL A 217 28.37 2.57 0.55
C VAL A 217 29.09 2.10 -0.72
N ILE A 218 28.35 1.65 -1.73
CA ILE A 218 28.94 1.21 -3.01
C ILE A 218 29.25 2.41 -3.93
N GLY A 219 28.66 3.59 -3.67
CA GLY A 219 28.99 4.84 -4.36
C GLY A 219 28.44 4.94 -5.78
N ILE A 220 27.40 4.18 -6.13
CA ILE A 220 26.78 4.25 -7.46
C ILE A 220 26.03 5.58 -7.58
N ASN A 221 26.57 6.52 -8.36
CA ASN A 221 25.94 7.80 -8.62
C ASN A 221 24.85 7.66 -9.70
N VAL A 222 23.69 7.14 -9.32
CA VAL A 222 22.59 6.81 -10.24
C VAL A 222 22.05 8.05 -10.97
N ALA A 223 22.13 9.23 -10.35
CA ALA A 223 21.57 10.46 -10.89
C ALA A 223 22.23 10.94 -12.20
N SER A 224 23.49 10.60 -12.44
CA SER A 224 24.23 10.99 -13.66
C SER A 224 24.32 9.86 -14.70
N THR A 225 23.74 8.69 -14.43
CA THR A 225 23.83 7.52 -15.31
C THR A 225 22.67 7.43 -16.31
N PRO A 226 22.87 6.82 -17.49
CA PRO A 226 21.80 6.58 -18.47
C PRO A 226 20.58 5.86 -17.88
N TRP A 227 19.40 6.11 -18.44
CA TRP A 227 18.12 5.55 -17.95
C TRP A 227 18.16 4.01 -17.79
N PHE A 228 18.86 3.31 -18.69
CA PHE A 228 18.97 1.85 -18.67
C PHE A 228 19.73 1.34 -17.43
N SER A 229 20.85 1.99 -17.08
CA SER A 229 21.60 1.66 -15.86
C SER A 229 20.82 1.99 -14.60
N GLN A 230 19.99 3.05 -14.61
CA GLN A 230 19.11 3.36 -13.49
C GLN A 230 18.05 2.27 -13.29
N LEU A 231 17.48 1.76 -14.40
CA LEU A 231 16.51 0.67 -14.36
C LEU A 231 17.15 -0.62 -13.84
N LEU A 232 18.35 -0.96 -14.32
CA LEU A 232 19.08 -2.15 -13.86
C LEU A 232 19.45 -2.04 -12.37
N ALA A 233 19.92 -0.89 -11.92
CA ALA A 233 20.21 -0.63 -10.52
C ALA A 233 18.95 -0.72 -9.65
N GLY A 234 17.81 -0.22 -10.14
CA GLY A 234 16.52 -0.36 -9.48
C GLY A 234 16.04 -1.80 -9.36
N LEU A 235 16.19 -2.60 -10.43
CA LEU A 235 15.88 -4.03 -10.41
C LEU A 235 16.79 -4.78 -9.44
N ALA A 236 18.09 -4.49 -9.43
CA ALA A 236 19.04 -5.10 -8.50
C ALA A 236 18.71 -4.73 -7.05
N ALA A 237 18.42 -3.45 -6.76
CA ALA A 237 17.98 -3.01 -5.44
C ALA A 237 16.71 -3.72 -4.97
N THR A 238 15.75 -3.92 -5.87
CA THR A 238 14.49 -4.60 -5.59
C THR A 238 14.72 -6.10 -5.32
N ALA A 239 15.56 -6.76 -6.11
CA ALA A 239 15.92 -8.16 -5.90
C ALA A 239 16.63 -8.37 -4.55
N LEU A 240 17.59 -7.50 -4.21
CA LEU A 240 18.29 -7.55 -2.93
C LEU A 240 17.34 -7.25 -1.75
N ALA A 241 16.43 -6.29 -1.90
CA ALA A 241 15.41 -6.01 -0.90
C ALA A 241 14.50 -7.22 -0.68
N LEU A 242 14.09 -7.93 -1.74
CA LEU A 242 13.33 -9.16 -1.63
C LEU A 242 14.08 -10.25 -0.87
N VAL A 243 15.38 -10.43 -1.12
CA VAL A 243 16.21 -11.37 -0.36
C VAL A 243 16.25 -10.97 1.12
N LEU A 244 16.50 -9.71 1.43
CA LEU A 244 16.50 -9.23 2.83
C LEU A 244 15.14 -9.43 3.50
N LEU A 245 14.04 -9.17 2.77
CA LEU A 245 12.67 -9.40 3.25
C LEU A 245 12.40 -10.88 3.50
N THR A 246 12.90 -11.79 2.65
CA THR A 246 12.72 -13.23 2.86
C THR A 246 13.41 -13.68 4.15
N LEU A 247 14.61 -13.17 4.45
CA LEU A 247 15.35 -13.44 5.68
C LEU A 247 14.64 -12.85 6.90
N ALA A 248 14.20 -11.60 6.81
CA ALA A 248 13.43 -10.95 7.88
C ALA A 248 12.12 -11.70 8.16
N ASN A 249 11.44 -12.18 7.12
CA ASN A 249 10.23 -12.97 7.25
C ASN A 249 10.47 -14.32 7.95
N LEU A 250 11.57 -15.01 7.64
CA LEU A 250 11.97 -16.22 8.36
C LEU A 250 12.23 -15.94 9.84
N PHE A 251 12.93 -14.84 10.14
CA PHE A 251 13.19 -14.42 11.52
C PHE A 251 11.89 -14.14 12.28
N ILE A 252 10.97 -13.36 11.70
CA ILE A 252 9.71 -13.00 12.35
C ILE A 252 8.84 -14.23 12.54
N GLN A 253 8.78 -15.14 11.57
CA GLN A 253 8.02 -16.38 11.74
C GLN A 253 8.60 -17.27 12.83
N ARG A 254 9.93 -17.33 12.95
CA ARG A 254 10.61 -18.18 13.93
C ARG A 254 10.58 -17.62 15.34
N TRP A 255 10.62 -16.30 15.52
CA TRP A 255 10.82 -15.67 16.84
C TRP A 255 9.71 -14.68 17.25
N MET A 256 8.97 -14.14 16.29
CA MET A 256 7.91 -13.14 16.51
C MET A 256 6.57 -13.59 15.92
N TRP A 257 6.26 -14.88 16.00
CA TRP A 257 5.00 -15.45 15.49
C TRP A 257 3.76 -14.77 16.10
N TRP A 258 3.87 -14.33 17.36
CA TRP A 258 2.82 -13.62 18.10
C TRP A 258 2.51 -12.25 17.49
N ALA A 259 3.50 -11.56 16.91
CA ALA A 259 3.32 -10.24 16.30
C ALA A 259 2.46 -10.30 15.03
N ILE A 260 2.46 -11.44 14.33
CA ILE A 260 1.64 -11.69 13.14
C ILE A 260 0.30 -12.38 13.52
N GLY A 261 0.05 -12.62 14.81
CA GLY A 261 -1.16 -13.30 15.27
C GLY A 261 -1.19 -14.81 14.94
N LYS A 262 -0.04 -15.44 14.73
CA LYS A 262 0.04 -16.90 14.54
C LYS A 262 0.17 -17.63 15.88
N LYS A 263 -0.43 -18.82 15.97
CA LYS A 263 -0.15 -19.78 17.05
C LYS A 263 1.31 -20.24 16.98
N ARG A 264 1.89 -20.63 18.12
CA ARG A 264 3.30 -21.06 18.21
C ARG A 264 3.60 -22.10 17.11
N PRO A 265 4.67 -21.92 16.31
CA PRO A 265 5.11 -22.89 15.32
C PRO A 265 5.71 -24.13 15.99
#